data_AF-A0A379WUZ5-F1
#
_entry.id   AF-A0A379WUZ5-F1
#
_cell.length_a   1.000
_cell.length_b   1.000
_cell.length_c   1.000
_cell.angle_alpha   90.00
_cell.angle_beta   90.00
_cell.angle_gamma   90.00
#
_symmetry.space_group_name_H-M   'P 1'
#
loop_
_entity.id
_entity.type
_entity.pdbx_description
1 polymer ?
#
loop_
_entity_poly.entity_id
_entity_poly.type
_entity_poly.pdbx_seq_one_letter_code
_entity_poly.pdbx_strand_id
1 'polypeptide(L)'
;MVGWNSHVSGSLRATTASPLSPEPPYFSSSSRGERYFCSGCGCPLWFRLTDTDRYFIPWTLLELNEVDRRRLILAAEIYTETQPAFWRLTGQYARLSGKEVEEMDSPCQLAH
;
A
#
# COMPACT_ATOMS: atom_id res chain seq x y z
N MET A 1 -13.05 0.42 -6.29
CA MET A 1 -12.38 1.66 -6.77
C MET A 1 -10.91 1.55 -6.38
N VAL A 2 -10.00 1.44 -7.34
CA VAL A 2 -8.56 1.37 -7.05
C VAL A 2 -8.08 2.79 -6.76
N GLY A 3 -7.79 3.09 -5.50
CA GLY A 3 -7.22 4.37 -5.09
C GLY A 3 -5.73 4.40 -5.44
N TRP A 4 -5.37 5.26 -6.40
CA TRP A 4 -4.00 5.54 -6.85
C TRP A 4 -3.26 6.42 -5.85
N ASN A 5 -2.86 5.86 -4.71
CA ASN A 5 -1.99 6.57 -3.77
C ASN A 5 -0.59 5.95 -3.82
N SER A 6 0.44 6.78 -3.69
CA SER A 6 1.82 6.31 -3.55
C SER A 6 2.01 5.69 -2.16
N HIS A 7 2.39 4.42 -2.10
CA HIS A 7 2.63 3.72 -0.83
C HIS A 7 4.00 3.04 -0.85
N VAL A 8 4.54 2.83 0.34
CA VAL A 8 5.66 1.90 0.55
C VAL A 8 5.06 0.53 0.88
N SER A 9 5.50 -0.50 0.16
CA SER A 9 5.24 -1.90 0.53
C SER A 9 6.38 -2.39 1.41
N GLY A 10 6.05 -3.00 2.54
CA GLY A 10 7.03 -3.55 3.46
C GLY A 10 6.39 -4.55 4.41
N SER A 11 7.21 -5.42 5.01
CA SER A 11 6.80 -6.18 6.18
C SER A 11 6.88 -5.26 7.38
N LEU A 12 5.72 -4.86 7.90
CA LEU A 12 5.66 -4.13 9.15
C LEU A 12 5.69 -5.13 10.29
N ARG A 13 6.72 -5.04 11.13
CA ARG A 13 6.54 -5.48 12.51
C ARG A 13 5.83 -4.34 13.22
N ALA A 14 4.55 -4.54 13.50
CA ALA A 14 3.83 -3.66 14.41
C ALA A 14 4.57 -3.68 15.76
N THR A 15 5.37 -2.66 16.05
CA THR A 15 5.60 -2.28 17.44
C THR A 15 4.24 -1.91 17.97
N THR A 16 3.75 -2.71 18.92
CA THR A 16 2.43 -2.62 19.51
C THR A 16 2.00 -1.17 19.65
N ALA A 17 0.95 -0.78 18.91
CA ALA A 17 0.16 0.38 19.27
C ALA A 17 -0.14 0.30 20.77
N SER A 18 -0.15 1.44 21.46
CA SER A 18 -0.57 1.47 22.85
C SER A 18 -1.88 0.67 22.97
N PRO A 19 -1.99 -0.29 23.91
CA PRO A 19 -3.18 -1.14 24.03
C PRO A 19 -4.47 -0.35 24.34
N LEU A 20 -4.34 0.96 24.56
CA LEU A 20 -5.42 1.91 24.79
C LEU A 20 -5.89 2.63 23.52
N SER A 21 -5.20 2.50 22.38
CA SER A 21 -5.64 3.11 21.13
C SER A 21 -6.74 2.26 20.48
N PRO A 22 -7.95 2.82 20.24
CA PRO A 22 -8.98 2.09 19.52
C PRO A 22 -8.53 1.75 18.11
N GLU A 23 -8.97 0.60 17.59
CA GLU A 23 -8.71 0.23 16.20
C GLU A 23 -9.28 1.30 15.25
N PRO A 24 -8.51 1.76 14.25
CA PRO A 24 -9.02 2.77 13.34
C PRO A 24 -10.18 2.24 12.49
N PRO A 25 -11.16 3.09 12.15
CA PRO A 25 -12.23 2.70 11.26
C PRO A 25 -11.67 2.26 9.90
N TYR A 26 -12.31 1.26 9.31
CA TYR A 26 -11.95 0.72 8.02
C TYR A 26 -13.18 0.40 7.17
N PHE A 27 -12.97 0.21 5.87
CA PHE A 27 -13.97 -0.40 4.99
C PHE A 27 -13.31 -1.37 4.01
N SER A 28 -14.07 -2.40 3.60
CA SER A 28 -13.67 -3.33 2.55
C SER A 28 -13.74 -2.64 1.19
N SER A 29 -12.57 -2.33 0.63
CA SER A 29 -12.44 -1.60 -0.64
C SER A 29 -12.44 -2.51 -1.87
N SER A 30 -12.22 -3.81 -1.65
CA SER A 30 -12.33 -4.91 -2.60
C SER A 30 -12.51 -6.23 -1.85
N SER A 31 -12.73 -7.33 -2.57
CA SER A 31 -12.80 -8.68 -1.98
C SER A 31 -11.53 -9.12 -1.24
N ARG A 32 -10.40 -8.44 -1.47
CA ARG A 32 -9.08 -8.82 -0.94
C ARG A 32 -8.42 -7.71 -0.12
N GLY A 33 -9.12 -6.60 0.14
CA GLY A 33 -8.46 -5.36 0.52
C GLY A 33 -9.26 -4.44 1.44
N GLU A 34 -8.70 -4.16 2.61
CA GLU A 34 -9.26 -3.25 3.62
C GLU A 34 -8.47 -1.94 3.66
N ARG A 35 -9.18 -0.80 3.76
CA ARG A 35 -8.56 0.53 3.89
C ARG A 35 -8.88 1.10 5.26
N TYR A 36 -7.84 1.51 5.98
CA TYR A 36 -7.92 2.07 7.33
C TYR A 36 -7.69 3.58 7.30
N PHE A 37 -8.41 4.32 8.15
CA PHE A 37 -8.40 5.78 8.18
C PHE A 37 -8.28 6.33 9.59
N CYS A 38 -7.73 7.53 9.72
CA CYS A 38 -7.73 8.25 10.99
C CYS A 38 -9.16 8.70 11.32
N SER A 39 -9.66 8.35 12.50
CA SER A 39 -11.00 8.75 12.97
C SER A 39 -11.15 10.26 13.16
N GLY A 40 -10.05 10.99 13.41
CA GLY A 40 -10.08 12.44 13.62
C GLY A 40 -10.12 13.26 12.34
N CYS A 41 -9.28 12.92 11.35
CA CYS A 41 -9.12 13.73 10.13
C CYS A 41 -9.51 13.01 8.83
N GLY A 42 -9.80 11.72 8.87
CA GLY A 42 -10.14 10.92 7.69
C GLY A 42 -8.96 10.61 6.75
N CYS A 43 -7.73 10.99 7.11
CA CYS A 43 -6.56 10.66 6.29
C CYS A 43 -6.34 9.13 6.23
N PRO A 44 -5.92 8.60 5.06
CA PRO A 44 -5.62 7.17 4.92
C PRO A 44 -4.41 6.81 5.80
N LEU A 45 -4.52 5.70 6.53
CA LEU A 45 -3.45 5.19 7.38
C LEU A 45 -2.70 4.04 6.71
N TRP A 46 -3.39 2.97 6.34
CA TRP A 46 -2.82 1.87 5.58
C TRP A 46 -3.89 1.12 4.78
N PHE A 47 -3.42 0.34 3.82
CA PHE A 47 -4.19 -0.68 3.11
C PHE A 47 -3.67 -2.06 3.50
N ARG A 48 -4.57 -2.98 3.82
CA ARG A 48 -4.26 -4.36 4.20
C ARG A 48 -4.81 -5.32 3.15
N LEU A 49 -3.97 -6.24 2.68
CA LEU A 49 -4.42 -7.41 1.94
C LEU A 49 -4.89 -8.48 2.93
N THR A 50 -6.16 -8.86 2.84
CA THR A 50 -6.80 -9.77 3.81
C THR A 50 -6.26 -11.18 3.75
N ASP A 51 -5.77 -11.62 2.59
CA ASP A 51 -5.35 -13.00 2.35
C ASP A 51 -3.89 -13.27 2.75
N THR A 52 -3.05 -12.24 2.74
CA THR A 52 -1.59 -12.36 2.88
C THR A 52 -1.01 -11.59 4.05
N ASP A 53 -1.86 -10.90 4.82
CA ASP A 53 -1.47 -10.01 5.91
C ASP A 53 -0.38 -8.99 5.50
N ARG A 54 -0.39 -8.58 4.22
CA ARG A 54 0.49 -7.56 3.68
C ARG A 54 -0.12 -6.19 3.87
N TYR A 55 0.73 -5.23 4.22
CA TYR A 55 0.33 -3.86 4.49
C TYR A 55 1.04 -2.89 3.55
N PHE A 56 0.32 -1.83 3.19
CA PHE A 56 0.80 -0.74 2.36
C PHE A 56 0.53 0.57 3.09
N ILE A 57 1.59 1.33 3.38
CA ILE A 57 1.50 2.60 4.11
C ILE A 57 1.79 3.75 3.15
N PRO A 58 1.01 4.85 3.16
CA PRO A 58 1.37 6.08 2.46
C PRO A 58 2.74 6.56 2.93
N TRP A 59 3.68 6.76 2.00
CA TRP A 59 5.05 7.16 2.34
C TRP A 59 5.10 8.48 3.13
N THR A 60 4.09 9.33 2.96
CA THR A 60 3.92 10.61 3.67
C THR A 60 3.69 10.47 5.17
N LEU A 61 3.34 9.28 5.67
CA LEU A 61 3.21 9.00 7.11
C LEU A 61 4.53 8.55 7.74
N LEU A 62 5.57 8.29 6.94
CA LEU A 62 6.84 7.81 7.45
C LEU A 62 7.68 8.97 7.97
N GLU A 63 8.09 8.88 9.24
CA GLU A 63 9.05 9.80 9.85
C GLU A 63 10.47 9.47 9.36
N LEU A 64 10.82 10.00 8.19
CA LEU A 64 12.15 9.84 7.59
C LEU A 64 13.02 11.07 7.83
N ASN A 65 14.26 10.84 8.25
CA ASN A 65 15.31 11.87 8.21
C ASN A 65 15.60 12.30 6.76
N GLU A 66 16.30 13.42 6.58
CA GLU A 66 16.57 13.96 5.23
C GLU A 66 17.33 12.99 4.32
N VAL A 67 18.25 12.21 4.87
CA VAL A 67 19.08 11.29 4.10
C VAL A 67 18.23 10.15 3.55
N ASP A 68 17.40 9.52 4.39
CA ASP A 68 16.55 8.41 3.99
C ASP A 68 15.42 8.87 3.07
N ARG A 69 14.88 10.08 3.31
CA ARG A 69 13.90 10.69 2.41
C ARG A 69 14.45 10.87 0.99
N ARG A 70 15.71 11.31 0.84
CA ARG A 70 16.36 11.46 -0.47
C ARG A 70 16.68 10.13 -1.16
N ARG A 71 16.68 9.02 -0.42
CA ARG A 71 16.93 7.67 -0.95
C ARG A 71 15.66 6.96 -1.40
N LEU A 72 14.47 7.50 -1.12
CA LEU A 72 13.23 6.94 -1.64
C LEU A 72 13.24 7.00 -3.17
N ILE A 73 12.97 5.85 -3.77
CA ILE A 73 12.82 5.71 -5.23
C ILE A 73 11.42 5.20 -5.54
N LEU A 74 10.83 5.68 -6.63
CA LEU A 74 9.62 5.10 -7.18
C LEU A 74 9.97 3.75 -7.79
N ALA A 75 9.53 2.66 -7.16
CA ALA A 75 9.82 1.31 -7.65
C ALA A 75 8.89 0.89 -8.81
N ALA A 76 7.60 1.21 -8.71
CA ALA A 76 6.61 0.83 -9.72
C ALA A 76 5.38 1.75 -9.76
N GLU A 77 4.77 1.87 -10.93
CA GLU A 77 3.34 2.18 -11.09
C GLU A 77 2.58 0.86 -11.26
N ILE A 78 1.54 0.62 -10.46
CA ILE A 78 0.76 -0.63 -10.41
C ILE A 78 -0.67 -0.41 -10.88
N TYR A 79 -1.40 -1.41 -11.39
CA TYR A 79 -2.75 -1.27 -11.97
C TYR A 79 -2.84 -0.39 -13.22
N THR A 80 -1.73 -0.27 -13.97
CA THR A 80 -1.55 0.73 -15.06
C THR A 80 -2.65 0.74 -16.12
N GLU A 81 -3.36 -0.37 -16.33
CA GLU A 81 -4.50 -0.50 -17.23
C GLU A 81 -5.73 0.32 -16.82
N THR A 82 -5.85 0.66 -15.53
CA THR A 82 -6.93 1.53 -14.99
C THR A 82 -6.43 2.92 -14.62
N GLN A 83 -5.15 3.24 -14.90
CA GLN A 83 -4.56 4.52 -14.55
C GLN A 83 -5.11 5.63 -15.46
N PRO A 84 -5.64 6.72 -14.91
CA PRO A 84 -5.98 7.89 -15.73
C PRO A 84 -4.72 8.43 -16.43
N ALA A 85 -4.82 8.78 -17.72
CA ALA A 85 -3.66 9.18 -18.51
C ALA A 85 -2.88 10.37 -17.92
N PHE A 86 -3.57 11.29 -17.22
CA PHE A 86 -2.97 12.46 -16.58
C PHE A 86 -2.18 12.14 -15.30
N TRP A 87 -2.30 10.92 -14.76
CA TRP A 87 -1.53 10.44 -13.60
C TRP A 87 -0.26 9.70 -13.97
N ARG A 88 -0.07 9.42 -15.26
CA ARG A 88 1.07 8.64 -15.74
C ARG A 88 2.35 9.42 -15.53
N LEU A 89 3.22 8.92 -14.66
CA LEU A 89 4.51 9.53 -14.40
C LEU A 89 5.47 9.27 -15.57
N THR A 90 6.53 10.07 -15.64
CA THR A 90 7.65 9.86 -16.56
C THR A 90 8.88 9.41 -15.76
N GLY A 91 9.67 8.48 -16.31
CA GLY A 91 10.84 7.94 -15.63
C GLY A 91 11.10 6.46 -15.92
N GLN A 92 12.11 5.91 -15.26
CA GLN A 92 12.50 4.50 -15.32
C GLN A 92 12.09 3.79 -14.02
N TYR A 93 11.03 3.00 -14.08
CA TYR A 93 10.53 2.18 -12.99
C TYR A 93 9.58 1.13 -13.58
N ALA A 94 9.23 0.10 -12.80
CA ALA A 94 8.36 -0.97 -13.30
C ALA A 94 6.93 -0.44 -13.54
N ARG A 95 6.27 -0.95 -14.59
CA ARG A 95 4.85 -0.69 -14.85
C ARG A 95 4.14 -2.01 -14.85
N LEU A 96 3.27 -2.19 -13.86
CA LEU A 96 2.59 -3.46 -13.63
C LEU A 96 1.10 -3.26 -13.85
N SER A 97 0.48 -4.22 -14.52
CA SER A 97 -0.96 -4.37 -14.55
C SER A 97 -1.49 -4.88 -13.22
N GLY A 98 -2.79 -4.73 -12.97
CA GLY A 98 -3.43 -5.31 -11.78
C GLY A 98 -3.24 -6.82 -11.71
N LYS A 99 -3.30 -7.50 -12.87
CA LYS A 99 -3.05 -8.94 -12.96
C LYS A 99 -1.65 -9.33 -12.48
N GLU A 100 -0.61 -8.64 -12.94
CA GLU A 100 0.78 -8.91 -12.52
C GLU A 100 0.99 -8.68 -11.02
N VAL A 101 0.36 -7.63 -10.47
CA VAL A 101 0.40 -7.34 -9.03
C VAL A 101 -0.26 -8.45 -8.23
N GLU A 102 -1.45 -8.88 -8.66
CA GLU A 102 -2.21 -9.92 -7.97
C GLU A 102 -1.53 -11.29 -8.04
N GLU A 103 -0.81 -11.60 -9.13
CA GLU A 103 0.04 -12.78 -9.25
C GLU A 103 1.24 -12.72 -8.30
N MET A 104 1.85 -11.55 -8.12
CA MET A 104 2.93 -11.35 -7.13
C MET A 104 2.46 -11.49 -5.68
N ASP A 105 1.20 -11.17 -5.41
CA ASP A 105 0.58 -11.34 -4.09
C ASP A 105 0.01 -12.75 -3.87
N SER A 106 0.05 -13.62 -4.87
CA SER A 106 -0.41 -15.00 -4.73
C SER A 106 0.63 -15.80 -3.94
N PRO A 107 0.24 -16.52 -2.87
CA PRO A 107 1.18 -17.34 -2.12
C PRO A 107 1.82 -18.39 -3.03
N CYS A 108 3.11 -18.62 -2.86
CA CYS A 108 3.85 -19.63 -3.61
C CYS A 108 3.22 -21.02 -3.36
N GLN A 109 2.47 -21.53 -4.33
CA GLN A 109 1.83 -22.86 -4.25
C GLN A 109 2.82 -23.98 -4.53
N LEU A 110 4.00 -23.97 -3.90
CA LEU A 110 4.86 -25.15 -3.86
C LEU A 110 4.25 -26.16 -2.89
N ALA A 111 3.15 -26.78 -3.31
CA ALA A 111 2.65 -28.00 -2.73
C ALA A 111 3.55 -29.15 -3.22
N HIS A 112 4.31 -29.73 -2.30
CA HIS A 112 4.82 -31.08 -2.43
C HIS A 112 3.86 -32.05 -1.73
#